data_AF-A0A9D1BPN0-F1
#
_entry.id   AF-A0A9D1BPN0-F1
#
_cell.length_a   1.000
_cell.length_b   1.000
_cell.length_c   1.000
_cell.angle_alpha   90.00
_cell.angle_beta   90.00
_cell.angle_gamma   90.00
#
_symmetry.space_group_name_H-M   'P 1'
#
loop_
_entity.id
_entity.type
_entity.pdbx_description
1 polymer ?
#
loop_
_entity_poly.entity_id
_entity_poly.type
_entity_poly.pdbx_seq_one_letter_code
_entity_poly.pdbx_strand_id
1 'polypeptide(L)'
;MSPMLCPATQRVAPCRLIPHGRTKRGEGPSPPVNGVAGMMRMPIALLFLAFLVLAGPARATMPAHESPQTDTDAEQFALSNLTFALYHEMGHLLIDRFSLPVLGNEEDGADNIATILLLANGSETGNGLLLQVRQGWLGLAQTPSLSKTGETELAAFLRPHSPDALRAGRIGCLLVGSHRDMFAHVALEMGLDEGGVARCAGRLGRMVQGWLRLRAAFMNRTSARSGAVPEPEAATGETIRIVYDQQDAFADIREMMIQDRLLEKAARGVLAGYELERPVTLHAMACGTPNAFYDPSKGEIQVCYELGAQLLDLFPQLHRSRSRQQRISPRRP
;
A
#
# COMPACT_ATOMS: atom_id res chain seq x y z
N MET A 1 16.09 11.95 10.47
CA MET A 1 16.21 12.02 11.94
C MET A 1 15.19 11.05 12.53
N SER A 2 15.65 10.02 13.24
CA SER A 2 14.81 8.95 13.83
C SER A 2 13.82 9.49 14.86
N PRO A 3 12.59 8.96 14.99
CA PRO A 3 11.79 9.17 16.18
C PRO A 3 12.05 8.04 17.18
N MET A 4 12.70 8.39 18.29
CA MET A 4 12.77 7.56 19.49
C MET A 4 11.38 7.49 20.14
N LEU A 5 10.92 6.27 20.41
CA LEU A 5 9.92 5.98 21.42
C LEU A 5 10.46 6.37 22.81
N CYS A 6 9.66 7.08 23.61
CA CYS A 6 9.92 7.30 25.03
C CYS A 6 8.74 6.75 25.83
N PRO A 7 8.96 5.93 26.88
CA PRO A 7 7.89 5.32 27.67
C PRO A 7 7.33 6.31 28.69
N ALA A 8 6.02 6.21 28.92
CA ALA A 8 5.32 6.93 29.96
C ALA A 8 5.76 6.43 31.35
N THR A 9 6.21 7.33 32.22
CA THR A 9 5.93 7.40 33.67
C THR A 9 6.89 8.41 34.31
N GLN A 10 6.37 9.54 34.80
CA GLN A 10 6.67 10.09 36.13
C GLN A 10 6.00 11.45 36.34
N ARG A 11 5.78 11.71 37.63
CA ARG A 11 4.86 12.68 38.24
C ARG A 11 5.27 14.14 38.04
N VAL A 12 4.26 15.00 38.09
CA VAL A 12 4.31 16.46 38.07
C VAL A 12 5.05 17.03 39.28
N ALA A 13 6.04 17.89 39.05
CA ALA A 13 6.37 19.08 39.87
C ALA A 13 7.20 20.08 39.03
N PRO A 14 6.96 21.41 39.13
CA PRO A 14 7.56 22.40 38.24
C PRO A 14 8.81 23.06 38.86
N CYS A 15 9.83 23.38 38.05
CA CYS A 15 10.87 24.31 38.48
C CYS A 15 11.52 25.09 37.31
N ARG A 16 11.19 26.39 37.29
CA ARG A 16 12.01 27.61 37.07
C ARG A 16 13.00 27.72 35.89
N LEU A 17 12.75 28.80 35.13
CA LEU A 17 13.68 29.53 34.26
C LEU A 17 14.88 30.11 35.04
N ILE A 18 16.08 30.04 34.45
CA ILE A 18 17.20 30.98 34.67
C ILE A 18 17.91 31.26 33.32
N PRO A 19 18.21 32.53 32.97
CA PRO A 19 18.83 32.94 31.71
C PRO A 19 20.34 33.25 31.79
N HIS A 20 20.94 33.39 30.60
CA HIS A 20 22.16 34.14 30.21
C HIS A 20 23.57 33.69 30.64
N GLY A 21 24.49 33.67 29.66
CA GLY A 21 25.94 33.76 29.85
C GLY A 21 26.72 33.88 28.53
N ARG A 22 27.24 35.08 28.24
CA ARG A 22 28.19 35.44 27.15
C ARG A 22 29.65 35.15 27.57
N THR A 23 30.57 35.32 26.60
CA THR A 23 32.05 35.50 26.66
C THR A 23 32.88 34.24 26.37
N LYS A 24 34.06 34.24 25.72
CA LYS A 24 34.93 35.24 25.08
C LYS A 24 35.95 34.51 24.15
N ARG A 25 36.69 35.31 23.36
CA ARG A 25 37.74 35.03 22.35
C ARG A 25 39.06 34.42 22.88
N GLY A 26 39.82 33.80 21.97
CA GLY A 26 41.30 33.76 21.86
C GLY A 26 41.66 33.06 20.52
N GLU A 27 42.19 33.72 19.47
CA GLU A 27 43.56 34.20 19.15
C GLU A 27 44.59 33.13 18.70
N GLY A 28 44.69 32.94 17.37
CA GLY A 28 45.91 32.77 16.52
C GLY A 28 46.73 31.46 16.55
N PRO A 29 47.63 31.19 15.56
CA PRO A 29 47.96 31.96 14.34
C PRO A 29 48.00 31.15 13.00
N SER A 30 47.91 31.86 11.86
CA SER A 30 48.32 31.43 10.49
C SER A 30 49.80 31.85 10.24
N PRO A 31 50.56 31.46 9.17
CA PRO A 31 50.28 31.69 7.72
C PRO A 31 50.99 30.62 6.80
N PRO A 32 51.32 30.81 5.48
CA PRO A 32 51.10 31.95 4.58
C PRO A 32 50.49 31.66 3.20
N VAL A 33 50.27 32.79 2.53
CA VAL A 33 49.60 33.08 1.26
C VAL A 33 50.65 33.21 0.15
N ASN A 34 50.28 32.94 -1.10
CA ASN A 34 50.85 33.64 -2.26
C ASN A 34 49.71 34.05 -3.21
N GLY A 35 49.66 35.35 -3.54
CA GLY A 35 48.86 35.94 -4.62
C GLY A 35 49.40 35.51 -6.00
N VAL A 36 48.88 35.98 -7.12
CA VAL A 36 48.60 37.38 -7.47
C VAL A 36 47.56 37.47 -8.61
N ALA A 37 46.88 38.62 -8.65
CA ALA A 37 46.04 39.27 -9.68
C ALA A 37 46.33 38.94 -11.16
N GLY A 38 45.44 39.17 -12.13
CA GLY A 38 44.18 39.90 -12.22
C GLY A 38 43.91 40.30 -13.69
N MET A 39 42.66 40.71 -14.01
CA MET A 39 42.20 41.63 -15.09
C MET A 39 42.68 41.41 -16.55
N MET A 40 41.99 41.72 -17.65
CA MET A 40 40.67 42.24 -18.01
C MET A 40 40.67 42.42 -19.56
N ARG A 41 39.49 42.37 -20.21
CA ARG A 41 39.09 42.92 -21.54
C ARG A 41 39.34 42.15 -22.88
N MET A 42 38.21 42.00 -23.58
CA MET A 42 37.90 41.80 -25.03
C MET A 42 38.59 42.79 -26.00
N PRO A 43 38.39 42.78 -27.36
CA PRO A 43 37.84 41.77 -28.30
C PRO A 43 38.70 41.57 -29.59
N ILE A 44 38.51 40.49 -30.37
CA ILE A 44 38.87 40.46 -31.80
C ILE A 44 37.78 39.70 -32.58
N ALA A 45 37.13 40.42 -33.50
CA ALA A 45 36.32 39.86 -34.58
C ALA A 45 37.23 39.53 -35.78
N LEU A 46 36.89 38.50 -36.57
CA LEU A 46 36.83 38.52 -38.06
C LEU A 46 36.64 37.09 -38.67
N LEU A 47 35.59 36.97 -39.49
CA LEU A 47 35.42 36.19 -40.74
C LEU A 47 35.50 34.64 -40.69
N PHE A 48 34.38 33.90 -40.73
CA PHE A 48 33.65 33.40 -41.93
C PHE A 48 34.53 32.70 -42.99
N LEU A 49 34.40 31.37 -43.16
CA LEU A 49 33.61 30.75 -44.24
C LEU A 49 33.66 29.19 -44.23
N ALA A 50 32.48 28.60 -44.43
CA ALA A 50 32.19 27.33 -45.12
C ALA A 50 32.75 25.99 -44.60
N PHE A 51 31.90 25.28 -43.84
CA PHE A 51 31.58 23.87 -44.13
C PHE A 51 30.10 23.62 -43.80
N LEU A 52 29.22 23.84 -44.79
CA LEU A 52 27.85 23.36 -44.76
C LEU A 52 27.86 21.87 -45.11
N VAL A 53 27.76 21.02 -44.11
CA VAL A 53 27.27 19.65 -44.27
C VAL A 53 25.97 19.55 -43.49
N LEU A 54 24.90 19.19 -44.19
CA LEU A 54 23.55 19.03 -43.67
C LEU A 54 23.51 17.97 -42.56
N ALA A 55 23.66 18.38 -41.30
CA ALA A 55 23.19 17.59 -40.17
C ALA A 55 21.73 17.98 -39.90
N GLY A 56 20.80 17.26 -40.51
CA GLY A 56 19.40 17.31 -40.08
C GLY A 56 19.30 16.92 -38.60
N PRO A 57 18.29 17.41 -37.85
CA PRO A 57 18.13 16.99 -36.47
C PRO A 57 17.74 15.52 -36.48
N ALA A 58 18.69 14.64 -36.16
CA ALA A 58 18.38 13.27 -35.81
C ALA A 58 17.53 13.35 -34.53
N ARG A 59 16.20 13.31 -34.70
CA ARG A 59 15.30 12.94 -33.61
C ARG A 59 15.69 11.53 -33.21
N ALA A 60 16.48 11.41 -32.14
CA ALA A 60 16.61 10.16 -31.42
C ALA A 60 15.22 9.83 -30.86
N THR A 61 14.42 9.09 -31.63
CA THR A 61 13.28 8.36 -31.10
C THR A 61 13.88 7.29 -30.21
N MET A 62 14.07 7.59 -28.92
CA MET A 62 14.27 6.53 -27.94
C MET A 62 13.03 5.65 -28.01
N PRO A 63 13.15 4.36 -28.39
CA PRO A 63 12.04 3.45 -28.25
C PRO A 63 11.61 3.50 -26.78
N ALA A 64 10.30 3.53 -26.54
CA ALA A 64 9.80 3.29 -25.19
C ALA A 64 10.45 1.99 -24.70
N HIS A 65 11.23 2.08 -23.64
CA HIS A 65 11.94 0.93 -23.07
C HIS A 65 10.88 0.03 -22.42
N GLU A 66 10.26 -0.82 -23.24
CA GLU A 66 9.39 -1.91 -22.79
C GLU A 66 10.31 -2.93 -22.13
N SER A 67 10.40 -2.90 -20.79
CA SER A 67 11.09 -3.95 -20.05
C SER A 67 10.43 -5.28 -20.41
N PRO A 68 11.18 -6.34 -20.73
CA PRO A 68 10.61 -7.66 -20.90
C PRO A 68 9.77 -7.99 -19.66
N GLN A 69 8.49 -8.27 -19.86
CA GLN A 69 7.61 -8.74 -18.80
C GLN A 69 8.08 -10.12 -18.38
N THR A 70 8.23 -10.33 -17.09
CA THR A 70 8.67 -11.61 -16.54
C THR A 70 7.49 -12.31 -15.88
N ASP A 71 7.51 -13.65 -15.88
CA ASP A 71 6.52 -14.44 -15.12
C ASP A 71 6.53 -14.03 -13.64
N THR A 72 7.67 -13.58 -13.12
CA THR A 72 7.83 -13.05 -11.76
C THR A 72 7.02 -11.77 -11.51
N ASP A 73 6.82 -10.90 -12.51
CA ASP A 73 6.01 -9.68 -12.34
C ASP A 73 4.51 -10.02 -12.24
N ALA A 74 4.07 -11.00 -13.02
CA ALA A 74 2.69 -11.48 -12.99
C ALA A 74 2.37 -12.19 -11.67
N GLU A 75 3.27 -13.04 -11.19
CA GLU A 75 3.17 -13.68 -9.88
C GLU A 75 3.14 -12.64 -8.76
N GLN A 76 4.04 -11.65 -8.79
CA GLN A 76 4.05 -10.59 -7.78
C GLN A 76 2.73 -9.80 -7.78
N PHE A 77 2.18 -9.48 -8.97
CA PHE A 77 0.88 -8.85 -9.09
C PHE A 77 -0.23 -9.73 -8.50
N ALA A 78 -0.26 -11.01 -8.84
CA ALA A 78 -1.27 -11.94 -8.34
C ALA A 78 -1.20 -12.12 -6.83
N LEU A 79 -0.02 -12.43 -6.28
CA LEU A 79 0.20 -12.57 -4.83
C LEU A 79 -0.15 -11.30 -4.06
N SER A 80 0.17 -10.13 -4.62
CA SER A 80 -0.16 -8.84 -3.97
C SER A 80 -1.67 -8.62 -3.88
N ASN A 81 -2.40 -8.89 -4.96
CA ASN A 81 -3.86 -8.74 -5.00
C ASN A 81 -4.57 -9.82 -4.17
N LEU A 82 -4.08 -11.07 -4.19
CA LEU A 82 -4.57 -12.15 -3.32
C LEU A 82 -4.36 -11.80 -1.84
N THR A 83 -3.20 -11.27 -1.48
CA THR A 83 -2.92 -10.85 -0.10
C THR A 83 -3.84 -9.71 0.31
N PHE A 84 -4.09 -8.74 -0.56
CA PHE A 84 -5.04 -7.67 -0.26
C PHE A 84 -6.47 -8.21 -0.09
N ALA A 85 -6.94 -9.09 -0.97
CA ALA A 85 -8.25 -9.72 -0.85
C ALA A 85 -8.39 -10.49 0.48
N LEU A 86 -7.37 -11.25 0.87
CA LEU A 86 -7.32 -11.91 2.17
C LEU A 86 -7.43 -10.91 3.33
N TYR A 87 -6.69 -9.81 3.29
CA TYR A 87 -6.75 -8.77 4.33
C TYR A 87 -8.09 -8.01 4.35
N HIS A 88 -8.76 -7.90 3.19
CA HIS A 88 -10.09 -7.36 3.08
C HIS A 88 -11.11 -8.28 3.78
N GLU A 89 -11.07 -9.59 3.52
CA GLU A 89 -11.92 -10.56 4.24
C GLU A 89 -11.60 -10.62 5.74
N MET A 90 -10.34 -10.39 6.12
CA MET A 90 -9.96 -10.21 7.53
C MET A 90 -10.61 -8.96 8.12
N GLY A 91 -10.82 -7.91 7.34
CA GLY A 91 -11.60 -6.74 7.71
C GLY A 91 -13.03 -7.14 8.12
N HIS A 92 -13.73 -7.91 7.29
CA HIS A 92 -15.06 -8.43 7.61
C HIS A 92 -15.06 -9.33 8.85
N LEU A 93 -14.08 -10.24 8.97
CA LEU A 93 -13.89 -11.06 10.16
C LEU A 93 -13.77 -10.19 11.43
N LEU A 94 -12.94 -9.14 11.41
CA LEU A 94 -12.75 -8.28 12.58
C LEU A 94 -14.00 -7.45 12.89
N ILE A 95 -14.73 -6.99 11.87
CA ILE A 95 -16.01 -6.30 12.02
C ILE A 95 -17.02 -7.20 12.72
N ASP A 96 -17.19 -8.43 12.23
CA ASP A 96 -18.12 -9.42 12.79
C ASP A 96 -17.73 -9.83 14.21
N ARG A 97 -16.49 -10.32 14.40
CA ARG A 97 -16.04 -10.90 15.68
C ARG A 97 -16.06 -9.91 16.84
N PHE A 98 -15.74 -8.65 16.57
CA PHE A 98 -15.70 -7.62 17.61
C PHE A 98 -16.91 -6.68 17.56
N SER A 99 -17.89 -6.97 16.69
CA SER A 99 -19.10 -6.15 16.47
C SER A 99 -18.75 -4.68 16.29
N LEU A 100 -17.78 -4.40 15.41
CA LEU A 100 -17.33 -3.04 15.17
C LEU A 100 -18.43 -2.22 14.51
N PRO A 101 -18.64 -0.96 14.91
CA PRO A 101 -19.66 -0.12 14.29
C PRO A 101 -19.30 0.21 12.84
N VAL A 102 -20.26 -0.02 11.93
CA VAL A 102 -20.18 0.36 10.52
C VAL A 102 -21.22 1.45 10.25
N LEU A 103 -20.78 2.68 9.96
CA LEU A 103 -21.65 3.85 9.73
C LEU A 103 -21.72 4.27 8.25
N GLY A 104 -21.24 3.41 7.35
CA GLY A 104 -21.16 3.66 5.92
C GLY A 104 -21.10 2.36 5.14
N ASN A 105 -20.41 2.37 4.00
CA ASN A 105 -20.18 1.16 3.21
C ASN A 105 -19.19 0.23 3.95
N GLU A 106 -19.60 -1.01 4.21
CA GLU A 106 -18.77 -1.99 4.93
C GLU A 106 -17.54 -2.42 4.13
N GLU A 107 -17.68 -2.60 2.81
CA GLU A 107 -16.59 -2.95 1.89
C GLU A 107 -15.48 -1.88 1.90
N ASP A 108 -15.88 -0.61 1.92
CA ASP A 108 -14.94 0.50 2.07
C ASP A 108 -14.24 0.44 3.45
N GLY A 109 -14.96 -0.01 4.48
CA GLY A 109 -14.41 -0.28 5.80
C GLY A 109 -13.38 -1.40 5.79
N ALA A 110 -13.69 -2.52 5.14
CA ALA A 110 -12.80 -3.67 4.96
C ALA A 110 -11.52 -3.30 4.18
N ASP A 111 -11.65 -2.58 3.05
CA ASP A 111 -10.52 -2.04 2.28
C ASP A 111 -9.61 -1.15 3.14
N ASN A 112 -10.21 -0.29 3.97
CA ASN A 112 -9.49 0.61 4.85
C ASN A 112 -8.74 -0.15 5.94
N ILE A 113 -9.37 -1.16 6.55
CA ILE A 113 -8.72 -2.04 7.53
C ILE A 113 -7.55 -2.76 6.88
N ALA A 114 -7.77 -3.40 5.72
CA ALA A 114 -6.73 -4.08 4.95
C ALA A 114 -5.54 -3.17 4.68
N THR A 115 -5.80 -1.97 4.16
CA THR A 115 -4.75 -1.00 3.83
C THR A 115 -3.98 -0.54 5.06
N ILE A 116 -4.66 -0.22 6.18
CA ILE A 116 -4.00 0.21 7.42
C ILE A 116 -3.12 -0.91 7.97
N LEU A 117 -3.59 -2.15 7.96
CA LEU A 117 -2.83 -3.29 8.47
C LEU A 117 -1.59 -3.57 7.62
N LEU A 118 -1.72 -3.49 6.30
CA LEU A 118 -0.60 -3.65 5.37
C LEU A 118 0.42 -2.51 5.49
N LEU A 119 -0.04 -1.27 5.69
CA LEU A 119 0.84 -0.12 5.98
C LEU A 119 1.50 -0.21 7.35
N ALA A 120 0.79 -0.68 8.37
CA ALA A 120 1.32 -0.82 9.74
C ALA A 120 2.42 -1.88 9.82
N ASN A 121 2.39 -2.88 8.94
CA ASN A 121 3.48 -3.85 8.82
C ASN A 121 4.76 -3.24 8.21
N GLY A 122 4.70 -1.99 7.71
CA GLY A 122 5.82 -1.05 7.53
C GLY A 122 6.97 -1.50 6.61
N SER A 123 6.87 -2.68 6.01
CA SER A 123 7.91 -3.26 5.17
C SER A 123 7.80 -2.75 3.74
N GLU A 124 8.94 -2.68 3.04
CA GLU A 124 8.97 -2.42 1.60
C GLU A 124 8.03 -3.37 0.85
N THR A 125 7.86 -4.60 1.36
CA THR A 125 6.90 -5.59 0.87
C THR A 125 5.45 -5.11 0.94
N GLY A 126 5.01 -4.55 2.07
CA GLY A 126 3.62 -4.05 2.22
C GLY A 126 3.33 -2.85 1.32
N ASN A 127 4.29 -1.94 1.20
CA ASN A 127 4.20 -0.79 0.30
C ASN A 127 4.16 -1.21 -1.18
N GLY A 128 5.05 -2.11 -1.59
CA GLY A 128 5.05 -2.67 -2.95
C GLY A 128 3.76 -3.39 -3.29
N LEU A 129 3.24 -4.19 -2.35
CA LEU A 129 1.95 -4.87 -2.51
C LEU A 129 0.81 -3.88 -2.75
N LEU A 130 0.69 -2.82 -1.95
CA LEU A 130 -0.37 -1.82 -2.12
C LEU A 130 -0.24 -1.04 -3.44
N LEU A 131 0.97 -0.84 -3.95
CA LEU A 131 1.18 -0.28 -5.29
C LEU A 131 0.65 -1.22 -6.38
N GLN A 132 0.90 -2.53 -6.28
CA GLN A 132 0.39 -3.53 -7.23
C GLN A 132 -1.15 -3.59 -7.23
N VAL A 133 -1.77 -3.55 -6.03
CA VAL A 133 -3.24 -3.52 -5.88
C VAL A 133 -3.82 -2.27 -6.52
N ARG A 134 -3.26 -1.09 -6.18
CA ARG A 134 -3.66 0.18 -6.78
C ARG A 134 -3.56 0.13 -8.31
N GLN A 135 -2.46 -0.41 -8.84
CA GLN A 135 -2.25 -0.52 -10.28
C GLN A 135 -3.29 -1.43 -10.94
N GLY A 136 -3.66 -2.55 -10.31
CA GLY A 136 -4.69 -3.45 -10.80
C GLY A 136 -6.05 -2.75 -10.97
N TRP A 137 -6.51 -2.08 -9.92
CA TRP A 137 -7.78 -1.35 -9.95
C TRP A 137 -7.78 -0.14 -10.88
N LEU A 138 -6.67 0.61 -10.97
CA LEU A 138 -6.56 1.67 -11.98
C LEU A 138 -6.61 1.11 -13.40
N GLY A 139 -5.93 -0.01 -13.64
CA GLY A 139 -5.94 -0.67 -14.93
C GLY A 139 -7.34 -1.12 -15.35
N LEU A 140 -8.10 -1.72 -14.43
CA LEU A 140 -9.49 -2.12 -14.65
C LEU A 140 -10.39 -0.90 -14.90
N ALA A 141 -10.27 0.14 -14.08
CA ALA A 141 -11.04 1.38 -14.26
C ALA A 141 -10.76 2.08 -15.60
N GLN A 142 -9.52 1.98 -16.11
CA GLN A 142 -9.09 2.55 -17.39
C GLN A 142 -9.36 1.63 -18.57
N THR A 143 -9.77 0.39 -18.34
CA THR A 143 -10.01 -0.60 -19.39
C THR A 143 -11.41 -1.21 -19.24
N PRO A 144 -12.49 -0.46 -19.57
CA PRO A 144 -13.86 -0.93 -19.40
C PRO A 144 -14.18 -2.24 -20.12
N SER A 145 -13.46 -2.59 -21.20
CA SER A 145 -13.63 -3.90 -21.87
C SER A 145 -13.22 -5.10 -21.01
N LEU A 146 -12.40 -4.88 -19.98
CA LEU A 146 -11.99 -5.88 -19.00
C LEU A 146 -12.87 -5.84 -17.74
N SER A 147 -13.58 -4.73 -17.52
CA SER A 147 -14.57 -4.60 -16.44
C SER A 147 -15.92 -5.08 -16.96
N LYS A 148 -16.43 -6.21 -16.44
CA LYS A 148 -17.71 -6.79 -16.87
C LYS A 148 -18.92 -6.00 -16.34
N THR A 149 -19.04 -4.71 -16.66
CA THR A 149 -20.17 -3.91 -16.18
C THR A 149 -20.90 -3.25 -17.35
N GLY A 150 -21.97 -3.90 -17.80
CA GLY A 150 -23.06 -3.28 -18.58
C GLY A 150 -24.18 -2.78 -17.67
N GLU A 151 -23.82 -2.33 -16.47
CA GLU A 151 -24.75 -2.01 -15.38
C GLU A 151 -25.35 -0.60 -15.53
N THR A 152 -26.56 -0.40 -15.01
CA THR A 152 -27.17 0.93 -14.90
C THR A 152 -26.45 1.75 -13.83
N GLU A 153 -26.58 3.08 -13.87
CA GLU A 153 -26.00 3.96 -12.83
C GLU A 153 -26.50 3.62 -11.42
N LEU A 154 -27.78 3.25 -11.28
CA LEU A 154 -28.35 2.82 -10.01
C LEU A 154 -27.76 1.48 -9.54
N ALA A 155 -27.59 0.51 -10.45
CA ALA A 155 -26.95 -0.76 -10.10
C ALA A 155 -25.49 -0.52 -9.67
N ALA A 156 -24.75 0.33 -10.40
CA ALA A 156 -23.39 0.71 -10.05
C ALA A 156 -23.28 1.41 -8.69
N PHE A 157 -24.31 2.19 -8.30
CA PHE A 157 -24.41 2.84 -6.99
C PHE A 157 -24.76 1.86 -5.85
N LEU A 158 -25.64 0.89 -6.12
CA LEU A 158 -26.06 -0.13 -5.17
C LEU A 158 -25.06 -1.28 -5.03
N ARG A 159 -24.02 -1.33 -5.87
CA ARG A 159 -22.95 -2.31 -5.73
C ARG A 159 -22.39 -2.24 -4.31
N PRO A 160 -22.11 -3.39 -3.69
CA PRO A 160 -21.49 -3.42 -2.38
C PRO A 160 -20.16 -2.65 -2.37
N HIS A 161 -19.39 -2.73 -3.46
CA HIS A 161 -18.09 -2.11 -3.57
C HIS A 161 -18.12 -0.75 -4.27
N SER A 162 -17.31 0.18 -3.75
CA SER A 162 -16.99 1.44 -4.46
C SER A 162 -16.35 1.17 -5.84
N PRO A 163 -16.47 2.11 -6.81
CA PRO A 163 -15.79 2.00 -8.10
C PRO A 163 -14.27 1.81 -7.95
N ASP A 164 -13.66 0.98 -8.81
CA ASP A 164 -12.24 0.61 -8.74
C ASP A 164 -11.30 1.83 -8.71
N ALA A 165 -11.59 2.87 -9.51
CA ALA A 165 -10.81 4.11 -9.50
C ALA A 165 -10.81 4.80 -8.12
N LEU A 166 -11.95 4.76 -7.42
CA LEU A 166 -12.08 5.33 -6.08
C LEU A 166 -11.32 4.50 -5.06
N ARG A 167 -11.42 3.17 -5.11
CA ARG A 167 -10.66 2.25 -4.26
C ARG A 167 -9.15 2.44 -4.45
N ALA A 168 -8.69 2.52 -5.69
CA ALA A 168 -7.29 2.77 -6.03
C ALA A 168 -6.81 4.15 -5.57
N GLY A 169 -7.65 5.19 -5.74
CA GLY A 169 -7.36 6.54 -5.28
C GLY A 169 -7.25 6.62 -3.75
N ARG A 170 -8.05 5.85 -3.01
CA ARG A 170 -7.96 5.76 -1.54
C ARG A 170 -6.65 5.10 -1.11
N ILE A 171 -6.27 3.95 -1.68
CA ILE A 171 -4.97 3.32 -1.40
C ILE A 171 -3.83 4.28 -1.72
N GLY A 172 -3.85 4.91 -2.90
CA GLY A 172 -2.82 5.88 -3.29
C GLY A 172 -2.69 7.05 -2.32
N CYS A 173 -3.82 7.59 -1.85
CA CYS A 173 -3.82 8.65 -0.85
C CYS A 173 -3.24 8.18 0.50
N LEU A 174 -3.52 6.95 0.94
CA LEU A 174 -2.95 6.41 2.18
C LEU A 174 -1.46 6.14 2.06
N LEU A 175 -0.98 5.65 0.91
CA LEU A 175 0.45 5.54 0.62
C LEU A 175 1.12 6.91 0.70
N VAL A 176 0.64 7.91 -0.05
CA VAL A 176 1.14 9.29 -0.01
C VAL A 176 1.13 9.88 1.40
N GLY A 177 0.06 9.63 2.16
CA GLY A 177 -0.06 10.08 3.53
C GLY A 177 0.90 9.40 4.51
N SER A 178 1.36 8.18 4.20
CA SER A 178 2.29 7.42 5.05
C SER A 178 3.72 7.93 4.94
N HIS A 179 4.20 8.17 3.72
CA HIS A 179 5.57 8.60 3.44
C HIS A 179 5.61 9.50 2.21
N ARG A 180 5.48 10.81 2.43
CA ARG A 180 5.43 11.84 1.37
C ARG A 180 6.50 11.66 0.30
N ASP A 181 7.75 11.50 0.71
CA ASP A 181 8.87 11.53 -0.23
C ASP A 181 9.00 10.22 -1.01
N MET A 182 8.74 9.07 -0.36
CA MET A 182 8.73 7.75 -1.01
C MET A 182 7.63 7.66 -2.08
N PHE A 183 6.47 8.24 -1.82
CA PHE A 183 5.30 8.17 -2.70
C PHE A 183 5.03 9.46 -3.47
N ALA A 184 6.05 10.32 -3.64
CA ALA A 184 5.94 11.53 -4.43
C ALA A 184 5.49 11.24 -5.88
N HIS A 185 5.93 10.12 -6.46
CA HIS A 185 5.48 9.66 -7.78
C HIS A 185 3.98 9.36 -7.81
N VAL A 186 3.43 8.71 -6.79
CA VAL A 186 1.98 8.44 -6.66
C VAL A 186 1.20 9.75 -6.54
N ALA A 187 1.71 10.71 -5.76
CA ALA A 187 1.08 12.03 -5.63
C ALA A 187 1.04 12.77 -6.98
N LEU A 188 2.14 12.73 -7.75
CA LEU A 188 2.21 13.30 -9.10
C LEU A 188 1.24 12.61 -10.06
N GLU A 189 1.19 11.28 -10.08
CA GLU A 189 0.23 10.51 -10.90
C GLU A 189 -1.23 10.89 -10.59
N MET A 190 -1.53 11.16 -9.32
CA MET A 190 -2.86 11.56 -8.86
C MET A 190 -3.14 13.06 -9.05
N GLY A 191 -2.17 13.84 -9.55
CA GLY A 191 -2.31 15.28 -9.73
C GLY A 191 -2.48 16.07 -8.41
N LEU A 192 -1.89 15.58 -7.31
CA LEU A 192 -2.00 16.21 -6.00
C LEU A 192 -1.01 17.37 -5.87
N ASP A 193 -1.52 18.52 -5.43
CA ASP A 193 -0.72 19.63 -4.92
C ASP A 193 -0.29 19.39 -3.46
N GLU A 194 0.48 20.33 -2.88
CA GLU A 194 0.89 20.23 -1.47
C GLU A 194 -0.30 20.12 -0.52
N GLY A 195 -1.40 20.81 -0.82
CA GLY A 195 -2.66 20.70 -0.08
C GLY A 195 -3.26 19.29 -0.15
N GLY A 196 -3.25 18.66 -1.33
CA GLY A 196 -3.69 17.28 -1.54
C GLY A 196 -2.87 16.27 -0.76
N VAL A 197 -1.54 16.39 -0.81
CA VAL A 197 -0.62 15.57 -0.02
C VAL A 197 -0.91 15.72 1.49
N ALA A 198 -1.07 16.95 1.98
CA ALA A 198 -1.41 17.21 3.38
C ALA A 198 -2.78 16.62 3.78
N ARG A 199 -3.79 16.70 2.91
CA ARG A 199 -5.09 16.06 3.13
C ARG A 199 -4.98 14.54 3.23
N CYS A 200 -4.11 13.93 2.43
CA CYS A 200 -3.82 12.50 2.48
C CYS A 200 -3.14 12.07 3.78
N ALA A 201 -2.13 12.82 4.24
CA ALA A 201 -1.53 12.59 5.55
C ALA A 201 -2.56 12.73 6.70
N GLY A 202 -3.39 13.77 6.65
CA GLY A 202 -4.48 13.96 7.62
C GLY A 202 -5.53 12.84 7.59
N ARG A 203 -5.82 12.29 6.41
CA ARG A 203 -6.73 11.13 6.25
C ARG A 203 -6.13 9.89 6.90
N LEU A 204 -4.88 9.54 6.59
CA LEU A 204 -4.20 8.41 7.22
C LEU A 204 -4.17 8.56 8.75
N GLY A 205 -3.80 9.74 9.26
CA GLY A 205 -3.76 10.00 10.69
C GLY A 205 -5.11 9.78 11.37
N ARG A 206 -6.22 10.26 10.79
CA ARG A 206 -7.57 10.00 11.32
C ARG A 206 -7.94 8.53 11.29
N MET A 207 -7.59 7.83 10.21
CA MET A 207 -7.90 6.41 10.06
C MET A 207 -7.14 5.53 11.06
N VAL A 208 -5.83 5.76 11.23
CA VAL A 208 -5.02 5.08 12.24
C VAL A 208 -5.53 5.37 13.66
N GLN A 209 -5.85 6.62 13.98
CA GLN A 209 -6.40 6.98 15.29
C GLN A 209 -7.78 6.34 15.54
N GLY A 210 -8.63 6.29 14.51
CA GLY A 210 -9.90 5.57 14.56
C GLY A 210 -9.70 4.09 14.85
N TRP A 211 -8.79 3.44 14.11
CA TRP A 211 -8.45 2.03 14.30
C TRP A 211 -7.93 1.75 15.71
N LEU A 212 -7.01 2.56 16.24
CA LEU A 212 -6.49 2.38 17.60
C LEU A 212 -7.58 2.52 18.67
N ARG A 213 -8.53 3.45 18.49
CA ARG A 213 -9.68 3.60 19.39
C ARG A 213 -10.62 2.40 19.30
N LEU A 214 -10.90 1.89 18.10
CA LEU A 214 -11.71 0.68 17.93
C LEU A 214 -11.04 -0.54 18.58
N ARG A 215 -9.73 -0.73 18.38
CA ARG A 215 -8.99 -1.81 19.04
C ARG A 215 -9.06 -1.71 20.56
N ALA A 216 -8.74 -0.54 21.12
CA ALA A 216 -8.79 -0.32 22.56
C ALA A 216 -10.20 -0.50 23.13
N ALA A 217 -11.22 -0.05 22.39
CA ALA A 217 -12.59 -0.12 22.84
C ALA A 217 -13.22 -1.49 22.63
N PHE A 218 -12.97 -2.24 21.56
CA PHE A 218 -13.74 -3.45 21.23
C PHE A 218 -12.92 -4.74 21.31
N MET A 219 -11.61 -4.67 21.08
CA MET A 219 -10.78 -5.87 20.87
C MET A 219 -9.91 -6.22 22.09
N ASN A 220 -9.62 -5.26 22.97
CA ASN A 220 -8.84 -5.48 24.20
C ASN A 220 -9.74 -5.69 25.45
N ARG A 221 -11.03 -5.98 25.28
CA ARG A 221 -12.04 -5.98 26.37
C ARG A 221 -12.26 -7.34 27.06
N THR A 222 -11.50 -8.36 26.69
CA THR A 222 -11.60 -9.75 27.18
C THR A 222 -11.25 -9.93 28.67
N SER A 223 -10.56 -8.99 29.32
CA SER A 223 -10.30 -9.09 30.78
C SER A 223 -11.33 -8.39 31.69
N ALA A 224 -12.32 -7.66 31.14
CA ALA A 224 -13.20 -6.81 31.97
C ALA A 224 -14.66 -7.26 32.07
N ARG A 225 -15.10 -8.26 31.29
CA ARG A 225 -16.52 -8.68 31.25
C ARG A 225 -16.82 -10.05 31.84
N SER A 226 -15.83 -10.94 31.95
CA SER A 226 -15.95 -12.15 32.74
C SER A 226 -15.23 -11.88 34.06
N GLY A 227 -15.95 -11.84 35.18
CA GLY A 227 -15.33 -11.98 36.52
C GLY A 227 -14.71 -13.37 36.73
N ALA A 228 -14.32 -14.06 35.66
CA ALA A 228 -13.71 -15.37 35.65
C ALA A 228 -12.20 -15.17 35.55
N VAL A 229 -11.50 -15.63 36.58
CA VAL A 229 -10.05 -15.82 36.54
C VAL A 229 -9.77 -16.83 35.41
N PRO A 230 -9.02 -16.47 34.35
CA PRO A 230 -8.63 -17.45 33.36
C PRO A 230 -7.70 -18.47 34.03
N GLU A 231 -8.03 -19.77 33.93
CA GLU A 231 -7.05 -20.82 34.21
C GLU A 231 -5.84 -20.63 33.28
N PRO A 232 -4.62 -20.72 33.81
CA PRO A 232 -3.43 -20.70 32.97
C PRO A 232 -3.32 -22.09 32.34
N GLU A 233 -3.57 -22.23 31.03
CA GLU A 233 -2.85 -23.15 30.11
C GLU A 233 -3.53 -23.51 28.77
N ALA A 234 -4.64 -22.89 28.34
CA ALA A 234 -5.20 -23.19 27.01
C ALA A 234 -5.64 -21.95 26.24
N ALA A 235 -4.75 -21.33 25.46
CA ALA A 235 -5.10 -20.58 24.23
C ALA A 235 -3.90 -19.84 23.65
N THR A 236 -2.88 -20.54 23.13
CA THR A 236 -1.88 -19.86 22.27
C THR A 236 -1.52 -20.64 21.01
N GLY A 237 -2.15 -21.81 20.76
CA GLY A 237 -1.89 -22.62 19.56
C GLY A 237 -3.10 -23.10 18.75
N GLU A 238 -4.35 -22.94 19.22
CA GLU A 238 -5.53 -23.62 18.64
C GLU A 238 -6.53 -22.72 17.89
N THR A 239 -6.36 -21.39 17.89
CA THR A 239 -7.41 -20.48 17.40
C THR A 239 -7.37 -20.18 15.91
N ILE A 240 -6.28 -20.48 15.19
CA ILE A 240 -6.18 -20.24 13.75
C ILE A 240 -5.80 -21.53 13.02
N ARG A 241 -6.69 -22.01 12.17
CA ARG A 241 -6.48 -23.16 11.29
C ARG A 241 -6.13 -22.68 9.89
N ILE A 242 -5.09 -23.24 9.27
CA ILE A 242 -4.71 -22.94 7.89
C ILE A 242 -4.89 -24.19 7.05
N VAL A 243 -5.60 -24.09 5.93
CA VAL A 243 -5.90 -25.21 5.03
C VAL A 243 -5.66 -24.82 3.59
N TYR A 244 -5.06 -25.74 2.83
CA TYR A 244 -4.91 -25.68 1.40
C TYR A 244 -5.49 -26.97 0.79
N ASP A 245 -6.70 -26.89 0.25
CA ASP A 245 -7.34 -28.03 -0.40
C ASP A 245 -6.53 -28.48 -1.62
N GLN A 246 -6.41 -29.80 -1.80
CA GLN A 246 -5.76 -30.38 -2.97
C GLN A 246 -6.71 -30.34 -4.17
N GLN A 247 -6.25 -29.74 -5.27
CA GLN A 247 -6.99 -29.64 -6.52
C GLN A 247 -6.01 -29.63 -7.69
N ASP A 248 -6.00 -30.72 -8.48
CA ASP A 248 -5.04 -30.89 -9.57
C ASP A 248 -5.11 -29.76 -10.61
N ALA A 249 -6.33 -29.26 -10.90
CA ALA A 249 -6.54 -28.18 -11.85
C ALA A 249 -5.93 -26.83 -11.42
N PHE A 250 -5.58 -26.67 -10.15
CA PHE A 250 -5.03 -25.45 -9.57
C PHE A 250 -3.71 -25.69 -8.83
N ALA A 251 -3.01 -26.78 -9.14
CA ALA A 251 -1.77 -27.17 -8.47
C ALA A 251 -0.74 -26.02 -8.45
N ASP A 252 -0.55 -25.33 -9.58
CA ASP A 252 0.41 -24.22 -9.69
C ASP A 252 0.01 -23.02 -8.81
N ILE A 253 -1.28 -22.66 -8.78
CA ILE A 253 -1.77 -21.55 -7.95
C ILE A 253 -1.65 -21.89 -6.46
N ARG A 254 -2.02 -23.12 -6.09
CA ARG A 254 -1.89 -23.63 -4.73
C ARG A 254 -0.43 -23.59 -4.29
N GLU A 255 0.49 -24.10 -5.11
CA GLU A 255 1.91 -24.11 -4.80
C GLU A 255 2.48 -22.70 -4.70
N MET A 256 2.11 -21.79 -5.61
CA MET A 256 2.46 -20.37 -5.53
C MET A 256 2.04 -19.74 -4.19
N MET A 257 0.80 -19.99 -3.73
CA MET A 257 0.32 -19.49 -2.43
C MET A 257 1.04 -20.11 -1.23
N ILE A 258 1.44 -21.40 -1.32
CA ILE A 258 2.18 -22.11 -0.27
C ILE A 258 3.63 -21.60 -0.20
N GLN A 259 4.29 -21.43 -1.34
CA GLN A 259 5.66 -20.93 -1.44
C GLN A 259 5.76 -19.50 -0.92
N ASP A 260 4.79 -18.64 -1.25
CA ASP A 260 4.70 -17.32 -0.65
C ASP A 260 4.35 -17.39 0.84
N ARG A 261 3.80 -18.50 1.35
CA ARG A 261 3.25 -18.63 2.71
C ARG A 261 2.14 -17.61 2.94
N LEU A 262 1.27 -17.42 1.94
CA LEU A 262 0.30 -16.33 1.88
C LEU A 262 -0.64 -16.35 3.09
N LEU A 263 -1.26 -17.49 3.40
CA LEU A 263 -2.17 -17.61 4.54
C LEU A 263 -1.40 -17.53 5.87
N GLU A 264 -0.21 -18.13 5.95
CA GLU A 264 0.58 -18.12 7.18
C GLU A 264 1.17 -16.74 7.50
N LYS A 265 1.54 -15.95 6.48
CA LYS A 265 1.98 -14.56 6.65
C LYS A 265 0.84 -13.71 7.21
N ALA A 266 -0.37 -13.86 6.69
CA ALA A 266 -1.56 -13.17 7.21
C ALA A 266 -1.91 -13.58 8.64
N ALA A 267 -1.87 -14.89 8.93
CA ALA A 267 -2.09 -15.41 10.28
C ALA A 267 -1.08 -14.86 11.30
N ARG A 268 0.22 -14.88 10.96
CA ARG A 268 1.29 -14.36 11.84
C ARG A 268 1.23 -12.85 12.04
N GLY A 269 1.04 -12.10 10.96
CA GLY A 269 1.23 -10.64 10.96
C GLY A 269 0.10 -9.87 11.61
N VAL A 270 -1.14 -10.37 11.52
CA VAL A 270 -2.32 -9.60 11.93
C VAL A 270 -3.18 -10.40 12.89
N LEU A 271 -3.62 -11.62 12.55
CA LEU A 271 -4.60 -12.34 13.37
C LEU A 271 -4.03 -12.79 14.73
N ALA A 272 -2.72 -13.04 14.83
CA ALA A 272 -2.07 -13.30 16.12
C ALA A 272 -2.10 -12.11 17.09
N GLY A 273 -2.37 -10.89 16.60
CA GLY A 273 -2.44 -9.67 17.42
C GLY A 273 -3.82 -9.37 18.02
N TYR A 274 -4.80 -10.27 17.85
CA TYR A 274 -6.17 -10.11 18.33
C TYR A 274 -6.59 -11.33 19.15
N GLU A 275 -7.28 -11.10 20.26
CA GLU A 275 -7.85 -12.17 21.08
C GLU A 275 -9.16 -12.64 20.45
N LEU A 276 -9.10 -13.73 19.70
CA LEU A 276 -10.25 -14.34 19.04
C LEU A 276 -10.92 -15.33 19.99
N GLU A 277 -12.17 -15.05 20.40
CA GLU A 277 -12.94 -15.92 21.30
C GLU A 277 -13.31 -17.27 20.66
N ARG A 278 -13.33 -17.34 19.33
CA ARG A 278 -13.70 -18.53 18.55
C ARG A 278 -12.63 -18.80 17.49
N PRO A 279 -12.39 -20.08 17.15
CA PRO A 279 -11.45 -20.43 16.09
C PRO A 279 -11.79 -19.74 14.76
N VAL A 280 -10.75 -19.48 13.98
CA VAL A 280 -10.82 -18.93 12.64
C VAL A 280 -10.09 -19.88 11.69
N THR A 281 -10.68 -20.14 10.53
CA THR A 281 -9.99 -20.86 9.45
C THR A 281 -9.59 -19.90 8.34
N LEU A 282 -8.34 -19.99 7.89
CA LEU A 282 -7.89 -19.47 6.60
C LEU A 282 -7.80 -20.64 5.62
N HIS A 283 -8.57 -20.60 4.54
CA HIS A 283 -8.78 -21.74 3.65
C HIS A 283 -8.53 -21.33 2.20
N ALA A 284 -7.52 -21.91 1.55
CA ALA A 284 -7.35 -21.81 0.11
C ALA A 284 -7.98 -23.05 -0.56
N MET A 285 -8.89 -22.81 -1.51
CA MET A 285 -9.71 -23.86 -2.12
C MET A 285 -10.18 -23.50 -3.53
N ALA A 286 -10.73 -24.46 -4.27
CA ALA A 286 -11.49 -24.17 -5.49
C ALA A 286 -12.92 -23.78 -5.11
N CYS A 287 -13.38 -22.62 -5.58
CA CYS A 287 -14.69 -22.08 -5.23
C CYS A 287 -15.70 -22.12 -6.39
N GLY A 288 -15.24 -22.39 -7.61
CA GLY A 288 -16.03 -22.24 -8.84
C GLY A 288 -16.19 -20.79 -9.32
N THR A 289 -15.58 -19.82 -8.64
CA THR A 289 -15.61 -18.39 -9.00
C THR A 289 -14.34 -17.68 -8.55
N PRO A 290 -13.79 -16.73 -9.33
CA PRO A 290 -12.59 -15.98 -8.95
C PRO A 290 -12.91 -14.93 -7.88
N ASN A 291 -12.85 -15.32 -6.61
CA ASN A 291 -13.08 -14.40 -5.50
C ASN A 291 -12.32 -14.75 -4.20
N ALA A 292 -12.55 -13.99 -3.15
CA ALA A 292 -12.34 -14.37 -1.76
C ALA A 292 -13.63 -14.09 -0.97
N PHE A 293 -13.82 -14.76 0.17
CA PHE A 293 -15.02 -14.61 0.98
C PHE A 293 -14.74 -14.80 2.47
N TYR A 294 -15.46 -14.05 3.31
CA TYR A 294 -15.64 -14.35 4.71
C TYR A 294 -17.00 -15.02 4.96
N ASP A 295 -17.00 -16.22 5.55
CA ASP A 295 -18.21 -16.92 6.03
C ASP A 295 -18.34 -16.73 7.55
N PRO A 296 -19.24 -15.84 8.02
CA PRO A 296 -19.41 -15.55 9.45
C PRO A 296 -19.98 -16.74 10.23
N SER A 297 -20.72 -17.64 9.57
CA SER A 297 -21.31 -18.82 10.22
C SER A 297 -20.26 -19.83 10.65
N LYS A 298 -19.15 -19.91 9.90
CA LYS A 298 -18.02 -20.81 10.17
C LYS A 298 -16.82 -20.10 10.80
N GLY A 299 -16.75 -18.77 10.70
CA GLY A 299 -15.54 -18.04 11.01
C GLY A 299 -14.40 -18.39 10.06
N GLU A 300 -14.70 -18.53 8.77
CA GLU A 300 -13.76 -19.01 7.77
C GLU A 300 -13.56 -17.96 6.68
N ILE A 301 -12.30 -17.66 6.38
CA ILE A 301 -11.91 -16.87 5.22
C ILE A 301 -11.47 -17.82 4.12
N GLN A 302 -12.12 -17.74 2.97
CA GLN A 302 -11.88 -18.56 1.80
C GLN A 302 -11.16 -17.74 0.73
N VAL A 303 -10.01 -18.21 0.27
CA VAL A 303 -9.25 -17.61 -0.84
C VAL A 303 -9.31 -18.57 -2.02
N CYS A 304 -10.01 -18.17 -3.09
CA CYS A 304 -10.27 -19.07 -4.20
C CYS A 304 -9.08 -19.15 -5.15
N TYR A 305 -8.69 -20.36 -5.56
CA TYR A 305 -7.60 -20.55 -6.53
C TYR A 305 -7.93 -19.88 -7.89
N GLU A 306 -9.21 -19.82 -8.25
CA GLU A 306 -9.69 -19.14 -9.45
C GLU A 306 -9.32 -17.64 -9.45
N LEU A 307 -9.28 -16.99 -8.28
CA LEU A 307 -8.88 -15.59 -8.18
C LEU A 307 -7.41 -15.44 -8.55
N GLY A 308 -6.54 -16.34 -8.06
CA GLY A 308 -5.13 -16.36 -8.41
C GLY A 308 -4.91 -16.55 -9.91
N ALA A 309 -5.60 -17.53 -10.49
CA ALA A 309 -5.55 -17.79 -11.93
C ALA A 309 -6.04 -16.58 -12.75
N GLN A 310 -7.14 -15.94 -12.34
CA GLN A 310 -7.65 -14.75 -13.01
C GLN A 310 -6.66 -13.58 -12.93
N LEU A 311 -6.00 -13.38 -11.79
CA LEU A 311 -5.03 -12.30 -11.61
C LEU A 311 -3.79 -12.48 -12.48
N LEU A 312 -3.30 -13.71 -12.64
CA LEU A 312 -2.20 -14.04 -13.56
C LEU A 312 -2.57 -13.74 -15.02
N ASP A 313 -3.80 -14.07 -15.44
CA ASP A 313 -4.30 -13.76 -16.79
C ASP A 313 -4.56 -12.25 -17.00
N LEU A 314 -5.00 -11.56 -15.95
CA LEU A 314 -5.32 -10.13 -15.99
C LEU A 314 -4.07 -9.26 -16.18
N PHE A 315 -2.96 -9.60 -15.50
CA PHE A 315 -1.73 -8.82 -15.53
C PHE A 315 -1.24 -8.43 -16.95
N PRO A 316 -1.01 -9.38 -17.88
CA PRO A 316 -0.57 -9.04 -19.23
C PRO A 316 -1.60 -8.24 -20.02
N GLN A 317 -2.91 -8.40 -19.75
CA GLN A 317 -3.97 -7.63 -20.40
C GLN A 317 -3.95 -6.16 -20.00
N LEU A 318 -3.78 -5.89 -18.70
CA LEU A 318 -3.64 -4.53 -18.17
C LEU A 318 -2.38 -3.86 -18.74
N HIS A 319 -1.27 -4.58 -18.78
CA HIS A 319 -0.02 -4.03 -19.31
C HIS A 319 -0.13 -3.69 -20.79
N ARG A 320 -0.67 -4.59 -21.62
CA ARG A 320 -0.90 -4.32 -23.05
C ARG A 320 -1.81 -3.10 -23.28
N SER A 321 -2.88 -2.98 -22.49
CA SER A 321 -3.82 -1.86 -22.57
C SER A 321 -3.15 -0.53 -22.23
N ARG A 322 -2.33 -0.49 -21.18
CA ARG A 322 -1.55 0.69 -20.79
C ARG A 322 -0.53 1.10 -21.86
N SER A 323 0.24 0.14 -22.39
CA SER A 323 1.19 0.40 -23.48
C SER A 323 0.50 0.99 -24.71
N ARG A 324 -0.69 0.49 -25.05
CA ARG A 324 -1.50 1.02 -26.16
C ARG A 324 -1.99 2.45 -25.89
N GLN A 325 -2.50 2.73 -24.70
CA GLN A 325 -2.94 4.09 -24.33
C GLN A 325 -1.79 5.10 -24.36
N GLN A 326 -0.60 4.73 -23.89
CA GLN A 326 0.59 5.58 -23.94
C GLN A 326 1.08 5.87 -25.36
N ARG A 327 0.88 4.94 -26.32
CA ARG A 327 1.19 5.18 -27.74
C ARG A 327 0.20 6.12 -28.42
N ILE A 328 -1.06 6.13 -27.98
CA ILE A 328 -2.15 6.93 -28.57
C ILE A 328 -2.21 8.33 -27.96
N SER A 329 -1.83 8.49 -26.69
CA SER A 329 -1.86 9.78 -26.01
C SER A 329 -0.73 10.68 -26.55
N PRO A 330 -1.03 11.87 -27.12
CA PRO A 330 0.02 12.79 -27.56
C PRO A 330 0.87 13.16 -26.34
N ARG A 331 2.20 13.02 -26.46
CA ARG A 331 3.12 13.52 -25.43
C ARG A 331 2.83 15.00 -25.27
N ARG A 332 2.30 15.41 -24.10
CA ARG A 332 2.18 16.83 -23.80
C ARG A 332 3.60 17.44 -23.87
N PRO A 333 3.78 18.54 -24.62
CA PRO A 333 5.08 19.18 -24.80
C PRO A 333 5.65 19.72 -23.49
#